data_AF-A0AAV2SVX8-F1
#
_entry.id   AF-A0AAV2SVX8-F1
#
_cell.length_a   1.000
_cell.length_b   1.000
_cell.length_c   1.000
_cell.angle_alpha   90.00
_cell.angle_beta   90.00
_cell.angle_gamma   90.00
#
_symmetry.space_group_name_H-M   'P 1'
#
loop_
_entity.id
_entity.type
_entity.pdbx_description
1 polymer ?
#
loop_
_entity_poly.entity_id
_entity_poly.type
_entity_poly.pdbx_seq_one_letter_code
_entity_poly.pdbx_strand_id
1 'polypeptide(L)'
;GLLFTSGETVKTPVELIRAYLHESQRVYGDRLMEDKDAEFLEKLQIDVIKKNFDDMDEGALWKPPNIYCHFARGVGEPRYLPIKSWFDLSAILTDALKNYNELNAAMNLVLFEDAMAHVC
;
A
#
# COMPACT_ATOMS: atom_id res chain seq x y z
N GLY A 1 3.92 -4.10 -8.95
CA GLY A 1 4.25 -2.67 -8.81
C GLY A 1 5.72 -2.35 -8.66
N LEU A 2 6.62 -3.29 -8.29
CA LEU A 2 8.05 -2.98 -8.14
C LEU A 2 8.71 -2.32 -9.37
N LEU A 3 8.32 -2.69 -10.59
CA LEU A 3 8.85 -2.07 -11.82
C LEU A 3 8.42 -0.60 -12.02
N PHE A 4 7.38 -0.14 -11.30
CA PHE A 4 6.96 1.25 -11.30
C PHE A 4 7.70 2.09 -10.23
N THR A 5 8.54 1.46 -9.40
CA THR A 5 9.39 2.21 -8.48
C THR A 5 10.43 3.02 -9.27
N SER A 6 10.54 4.29 -8.92
CA SER A 6 11.52 5.22 -9.50
C SER A 6 12.50 5.70 -8.42
N GLY A 7 13.54 6.43 -8.81
CA GLY A 7 14.44 7.08 -7.85
C GLY A 7 13.75 8.10 -6.94
N GLU A 8 12.53 8.55 -7.28
CA GLU A 8 11.70 9.36 -6.38
C GLU A 8 10.97 8.50 -5.34
N THR A 9 10.61 7.27 -5.70
CA THR A 9 9.86 6.31 -4.87
C THR A 9 10.74 5.62 -3.85
N VAL A 10 11.97 5.26 -4.26
CA VAL A 10 12.91 4.47 -3.47
C VAL A 10 14.26 5.20 -3.46
N LYS A 11 14.57 5.81 -2.32
CA LYS A 11 15.82 6.54 -2.06
C LYS A 11 16.74 5.76 -1.14
N THR A 12 16.17 4.89 -0.31
CA THR A 12 16.91 4.07 0.66
C THR A 12 16.64 2.58 0.47
N PRO A 13 17.55 1.69 0.88
CA PRO A 13 17.29 0.24 0.85
C PRO A 13 16.03 -0.16 1.63
N VAL A 14 15.76 0.52 2.75
CA VAL A 14 14.56 0.28 3.57
C VAL A 14 13.28 0.52 2.75
N GLU A 15 13.23 1.61 1.97
CA GLU A 15 12.07 1.92 1.11
C GLU A 15 11.88 0.89 -0.01
N LEU A 16 12.96 0.27 -0.50
CA LEU A 16 12.87 -0.81 -1.48
C LEU A 16 12.22 -2.06 -0.87
N ILE A 17 12.63 -2.42 0.35
CA ILE A 17 12.07 -3.58 1.05
C ILE A 17 10.61 -3.31 1.42
N ARG A 18 10.27 -2.09 1.84
CA ARG A 18 8.87 -1.70 2.10
C ARG A 18 7.99 -1.82 0.87
N ALA A 19 8.48 -1.39 -0.31
CA ALA A 19 7.79 -1.56 -1.58
C ALA A 19 7.63 -3.06 -1.92
N TYR A 20 8.66 -3.88 -1.68
CA TYR A 20 8.57 -5.33 -1.85
C TYR A 20 7.51 -5.96 -0.93
N LEU A 21 7.48 -5.58 0.36
CA LEU A 21 6.50 -6.07 1.32
C LEU A 21 5.07 -5.72 0.87
N HIS A 22 4.84 -4.46 0.50
CA HIS A 22 3.55 -4.00 -0.01
C HIS A 22 3.11 -4.81 -1.24
N GLU A 23 4.00 -4.98 -2.21
CA GLU A 23 3.69 -5.70 -3.45
C GLU A 23 3.48 -7.20 -3.23
N SER A 24 4.26 -7.82 -2.33
CA SER A 24 4.04 -9.22 -1.97
C SER A 24 2.69 -9.42 -1.27
N GLN A 25 2.27 -8.46 -0.45
CA GLN A 25 0.95 -8.49 0.20
C GLN A 25 -0.17 -8.35 -0.82
N ARG A 26 -0.04 -7.50 -1.84
CA ARG A 26 -1.05 -7.36 -2.91
C ARG A 26 -1.12 -8.57 -3.83
N VAL A 27 0.02 -9.15 -4.19
CA VAL A 27 0.06 -10.30 -5.11
C VAL A 27 -0.50 -11.57 -4.47
N TYR A 28 -0.15 -11.82 -3.20
CA TYR A 28 -0.54 -13.04 -2.49
C TYR A 28 -1.72 -12.81 -1.55
N GLY A 29 -1.67 -11.79 -0.70
CA GLY A 29 -2.66 -11.51 0.34
C GLY A 29 -4.07 -11.26 -0.19
N ASP A 30 -4.22 -10.54 -1.29
CA ASP A 30 -5.55 -10.30 -1.91
C ASP A 30 -6.23 -11.60 -2.42
N ARG A 31 -5.49 -12.70 -2.53
CA ARG A 31 -6.03 -14.02 -2.95
C ARG A 31 -6.38 -14.93 -1.77
N LEU A 32 -6.01 -14.55 -0.55
CA LEU A 32 -6.24 -15.34 0.65
C LEU A 32 -7.65 -15.04 1.17
N MET A 33 -8.38 -16.10 1.49
CA MET A 33 -9.75 -16.00 2.03
C MET A 33 -9.81 -16.26 3.53
N GLU A 34 -8.84 -16.99 4.08
CA GLU A 34 -8.78 -17.29 5.51
C GLU A 34 -7.76 -16.39 6.21
N ASP A 35 -8.16 -15.83 7.36
CA ASP A 35 -7.27 -14.99 8.19
C ASP A 35 -5.99 -15.71 8.61
N LYS A 36 -6.06 -17.04 8.78
CA LYS A 36 -4.90 -17.88 9.12
C LYS A 36 -3.84 -17.87 8.01
N ASP A 37 -4.26 -17.85 6.75
CA ASP A 37 -3.33 -17.80 5.63
C ASP A 37 -2.68 -16.42 5.53
N ALA A 38 -3.46 -15.36 5.82
CA ALA A 38 -2.94 -14.00 5.87
C ALA A 38 -1.88 -13.82 6.98
N GLU A 39 -2.14 -14.35 8.18
CA GLU A 39 -1.16 -14.39 9.27
C GLU A 39 0.09 -15.21 8.91
N PHE A 40 -0.09 -16.30 8.16
CA PHE A 40 1.04 -17.12 7.70
C PHE A 40 1.91 -16.37 6.69
N LEU A 41 1.30 -15.64 5.76
CA LEU A 41 2.02 -14.79 4.80
C LEU A 41 2.83 -13.71 5.53
N GLU A 42 2.25 -13.06 6.53
CA GLU A 42 2.91 -12.02 7.31
C GLU A 42 4.13 -12.57 8.08
N LYS A 43 3.99 -13.75 8.71
CA LYS A 43 5.11 -14.45 9.35
C LYS A 43 6.20 -14.83 8.36
N LEU A 44 5.83 -15.34 7.18
CA LEU A 44 6.77 -15.69 6.13
C LEU A 44 7.55 -14.48 5.63
N GLN A 45 6.89 -13.33 5.44
CA GLN A 45 7.55 -12.08 5.06
C GLN A 45 8.56 -11.65 6.14
N ILE A 46 8.17 -11.67 7.42
CA ILE A 46 9.06 -11.33 8.53
C ILE A 46 10.30 -12.24 8.54
N ASP A 47 10.11 -13.55 8.40
CA ASP A 47 11.21 -14.52 8.41
C ASP A 47 12.16 -14.33 7.23
N VAL A 48 11.63 -14.07 6.03
CA VAL A 48 12.44 -13.79 4.83
C VAL A 48 13.24 -12.51 4.99
N ILE A 49 12.65 -11.44 5.55
CA ILE A 49 13.38 -10.19 5.74
C ILE A 49 14.45 -10.35 6.81
N LYS A 50 14.14 -10.94 7.97
CA LYS A 50 15.12 -11.16 9.04
C LYS A 50 16.28 -12.06 8.62
N LYS A 51 16.04 -13.03 7.73
CA LYS A 51 17.08 -13.94 7.24
C LYS A 51 18.03 -13.27 6.23
N ASN A 52 17.52 -12.35 5.41
CA ASN A 52 18.29 -11.78 4.30
C ASN A 52 18.77 -10.35 4.55
N PHE A 53 18.18 -9.64 5.52
CA PHE A 53 18.40 -8.22 5.81
C PHE A 53 18.35 -7.97 7.33
N ASP A 54 19.27 -8.59 8.08
CA ASP A 54 19.34 -8.53 9.55
C ASP A 54 19.94 -7.22 10.09
N ASP A 55 20.49 -6.37 9.21
CA ASP A 55 21.14 -5.10 9.51
C ASP A 55 20.24 -3.86 9.28
N MET A 56 18.97 -4.07 8.94
CA MET A 56 18.01 -3.00 8.67
C MET A 56 17.31 -2.48 9.95
N ASP A 57 16.92 -1.20 9.93
CA ASP A 57 16.09 -0.60 10.97
C ASP A 57 14.66 -1.18 10.94
N GLU A 58 14.37 -2.11 11.85
CA GLU A 58 13.05 -2.72 12.01
C GLU A 58 11.95 -1.68 12.27
N GLY A 59 12.27 -0.59 12.98
CA GLY A 59 11.30 0.47 13.29
C GLY A 59 10.85 1.22 12.04
N ALA A 60 11.78 1.51 11.13
CA ALA A 60 11.46 2.09 9.83
C ALA A 60 10.80 1.10 8.88
N LEU A 61 11.17 -0.18 8.94
CA LEU A 61 10.63 -1.22 8.06
C LEU A 61 9.15 -1.49 8.32
N TRP A 62 8.76 -1.69 9.60
CA TRP A 62 7.41 -2.12 9.99
C TRP A 62 6.46 -0.97 10.34
N LYS A 63 6.87 0.29 10.14
CA LYS A 63 6.03 1.45 10.43
C LYS A 63 4.78 1.50 9.53
N PRO A 64 3.56 1.51 10.09
CA PRO A 64 2.34 1.67 9.30
C PRO A 64 2.06 3.16 8.93
N PRO A 65 1.31 3.44 7.85
CA PRO A 65 0.84 2.48 6.84
C PRO A 65 1.95 2.08 5.85
N ASN A 66 1.91 0.85 5.33
CA ASN A 66 2.77 0.40 4.23
C ASN A 66 1.99 0.26 2.92
N ILE A 67 1.64 1.41 2.33
CA ILE A 67 0.79 1.48 1.14
C ILE A 67 1.50 2.28 0.05
N TYR A 68 1.56 1.72 -1.15
CA TYR A 68 2.04 2.39 -2.35
C TYR A 68 0.91 2.43 -3.37
N CYS A 69 0.71 3.58 -4.01
CA CYS A 69 -0.32 3.70 -5.03
C CYS A 69 0.10 4.71 -6.11
N HIS A 70 -0.60 4.68 -7.25
CA HIS A 70 -0.31 5.54 -8.40
C HIS A 70 -0.89 6.95 -8.26
N PHE A 71 -1.81 7.15 -7.31
CA PHE A 71 -2.54 8.41 -7.12
C PHE A 71 -2.19 9.09 -5.81
N ALA A 72 -1.04 8.75 -5.21
CA ALA A 72 -0.61 9.32 -3.93
C ALA A 72 -0.43 10.85 -3.95
N ARG A 73 -0.34 11.46 -5.14
CA ARG A 73 -0.30 12.93 -5.35
C ARG A 73 -1.56 13.48 -6.04
N GLY A 74 -2.64 12.72 -6.07
CA GLY A 74 -3.89 13.08 -6.72
C GLY A 74 -4.20 12.23 -7.95
N VAL A 75 -5.44 12.33 -8.40
CA VAL A 75 -5.98 11.58 -9.54
C VAL A 75 -5.66 12.35 -10.83
N GLY A 76 -4.76 11.82 -11.67
CA GLY A 76 -4.45 12.39 -12.98
C GLY A 76 -2.99 12.26 -13.42
N GLU A 77 -2.04 12.28 -12.47
CA GLU A 77 -0.64 11.98 -12.74
C GLU A 77 -0.25 10.66 -12.07
N PRO A 78 -0.23 9.53 -12.81
CA PRO A 78 0.11 8.25 -12.23
C PRO A 78 1.59 8.24 -11.80
N ARG A 79 1.81 8.35 -10.50
CA ARG A 79 3.13 8.26 -9.87
C ARG A 79 3.07 7.27 -8.72
N TYR A 80 3.77 6.16 -8.87
CA TYR A 80 3.85 5.12 -7.84
C TYR A 80 4.69 5.62 -6.66
N LEU A 81 4.01 6.00 -5.57
CA LEU A 81 4.62 6.64 -4.41
C LEU A 81 4.00 6.10 -3.12
N PRO A 82 4.75 6.11 -2.01
CA PRO A 82 4.23 5.72 -0.71
C PRO A 82 3.24 6.76 -0.17
N ILE A 83 2.19 6.28 0.49
CA ILE A 83 1.25 7.11 1.26
C ILE A 83 1.84 7.36 2.65
N LYS A 84 1.77 8.61 3.11
CA LYS A 84 2.32 9.00 4.42
C LYS A 84 1.35 8.79 5.58
N SER A 85 0.05 8.93 5.32
CA SER A 85 -1.01 8.87 6.32
C SER A 85 -2.31 8.36 5.71
N TRP A 86 -3.08 7.62 6.51
CA TRP A 86 -4.46 7.24 6.17
C TRP A 86 -5.35 8.45 5.91
N PHE A 87 -5.10 9.58 6.58
CA PHE A 87 -5.83 10.82 6.35
C PHE A 87 -5.63 11.34 4.92
N ASP A 88 -4.39 11.33 4.43
CA ASP A 88 -4.06 11.78 3.07
C ASP A 88 -4.75 10.87 2.04
N LEU A 89 -4.73 9.56 2.27
CA LEU A 89 -5.38 8.58 1.41
C LEU A 89 -6.91 8.74 1.41
N SER A 90 -7.52 8.92 2.57
CA SER A 90 -8.96 9.13 2.73
C SER A 90 -9.43 10.38 2.00
N ALA A 91 -8.68 11.49 2.11
CA ALA A 91 -8.99 12.72 1.41
C ALA A 91 -8.96 12.53 -0.12
N ILE A 92 -7.92 11.88 -0.66
CA ILE A 92 -7.79 11.61 -2.10
C ILE A 92 -8.94 10.72 -2.60
N LEU A 93 -9.23 9.63 -1.90
CA LEU A 93 -10.26 8.68 -2.32
C LEU A 93 -11.68 9.25 -2.18
N THR A 94 -11.92 10.10 -1.18
CA THR A 94 -13.22 10.77 -1.02
C THR A 94 -13.46 11.79 -2.13
N ASP A 95 -12.43 12.56 -2.51
CA ASP A 95 -12.53 13.48 -3.65
C ASP A 95 -12.76 12.71 -4.96
N ALA A 96 -12.03 11.61 -5.16
CA ALA A 96 -12.24 10.72 -6.30
C ALA A 96 -13.66 10.13 -6.35
N LEU A 97 -14.20 9.69 -5.21
CA LEU A 97 -15.57 9.17 -5.10
C LEU A 97 -16.61 10.25 -5.40
N LYS A 98 -16.38 11.49 -4.95
CA LYS A 98 -17.26 12.61 -5.26
C LYS A 98 -17.28 12.89 -6.76
N ASN A 99 -16.12 12.98 -7.40
CA ASN A 99 -15.99 13.16 -8.85
C ASN A 99 -16.68 12.01 -9.63
N TYR A 100 -16.55 10.77 -9.14
CA TYR A 100 -17.26 9.62 -9.71
C TYR A 100 -18.78 9.78 -9.62
N ASN A 101 -19.30 10.18 -8.46
CA ASN A 101 -20.73 10.36 -8.20
C ASN A 101 -21.34 11.54 -8.96
N GLU A 102 -20.54 12.52 -9.41
CA GLU A 102 -21.00 13.61 -10.28
C GLU A 102 -21.21 13.16 -11.74
N LEU A 103 -20.44 12.17 -12.19
CA LEU A 103 -20.47 11.67 -13.57
C LEU A 103 -21.29 10.37 -13.75
N ASN A 104 -21.49 9.62 -12.67
CA ASN A 104 -22.12 8.30 -12.68
C ASN A 104 -23.22 8.20 -11.61
N ALA A 105 -23.90 7.04 -11.56
CA ALA A 105 -24.83 6.75 -10.48
C ALA A 105 -24.13 6.78 -9.11
N ALA A 106 -24.72 7.52 -8.17
CA ALA A 106 -24.11 7.75 -6.87
C ALA A 106 -23.93 6.44 -6.09
N MET A 107 -22.70 6.19 -5.64
CA MET A 107 -22.35 5.12 -4.71
C MET A 107 -22.08 5.71 -3.32
N ASN A 108 -22.84 5.25 -2.33
CA ASN A 108 -22.69 5.64 -0.92
C ASN A 108 -21.69 4.71 -0.22
N LEU A 109 -20.42 4.81 -0.60
CA LEU A 109 -19.35 4.01 0.00
C LEU A 109 -18.80 4.71 1.26
N VAL A 110 -18.55 3.92 2.29
CA VAL A 110 -17.80 4.35 3.49
C VAL A 110 -16.40 3.77 3.38
N LEU A 111 -15.39 4.63 3.35
CA LEU A 111 -13.99 4.26 3.15
C LEU A 111 -13.29 4.03 4.50
N PHE A 112 -13.41 2.82 5.03
CA PHE A 112 -12.60 2.35 6.17
C PHE A 112 -11.17 2.03 5.74
N GLU A 113 -10.25 1.85 6.70
CA GLU A 113 -8.83 1.57 6.42
C GLU A 113 -8.66 0.35 5.49
N ASP A 114 -9.35 -0.75 5.76
CA ASP A 114 -9.30 -1.95 4.91
C ASP A 114 -9.80 -1.67 3.48
N ALA A 115 -10.90 -0.92 3.35
CA ALA A 115 -11.43 -0.54 2.05
C ALA A 115 -10.45 0.34 1.27
N MET A 116 -9.79 1.28 1.94
CA MET A 116 -8.77 2.14 1.34
C MET A 116 -7.51 1.36 0.96
N ALA A 117 -7.10 0.38 1.77
CA ALA A 117 -5.98 -0.51 1.48
C ALA A 117 -6.25 -1.32 0.22
N HIS A 118 -7.45 -1.88 0.07
CA HIS A 118 -7.81 -2.68 -1.09
C HIS A 118 -7.85 -1.88 -2.40
N VAL A 119 -8.17 -0.59 -2.34
CA VAL A 119 -8.16 0.30 -3.52
C VAL A 119 -6.73 0.59 -4.02
N CYS A 120 -5.72 0.54 -3.14
CA CYS A 120 -4.32 0.86 -3.44
C CYS A 120 -3.54 -0.39 -3.86
#